data_AF-A0AAW7XC68-F1
#
_entry.id   AF-A0AAW7XC68-F1
#
_cell.length_a   1.000
_cell.length_b   1.000
_cell.length_c   1.000
_cell.angle_alpha   90.00
_cell.angle_beta   90.00
_cell.angle_gamma   90.00
#
_symmetry.space_group_name_H-M   'P 1'
#
loop_
_entity.id
_entity.type
_entity.pdbx_description
1 polymer ?
#
loop_
_entity_poly.entity_id
_entity_poly.type
_entity_poly.pdbx_seq_one_letter_code
_entity_poly.pdbx_strand_id
1 'polypeptide(L)' 'MHPRTKAVLEKNKLEYPITFIDPVGYFDMLSLLKNCLIVVTDSGGLQKEAFFNKKACMIAREETEWVELVNHGFAVLVG' A
#
# COMPACT_ATOMS: atom_id res chain seq x y z
N MET A 1 12.98 -0.38 -0.51
CA MET A 1 12.61 0.88 0.18
C MET A 1 13.29 2.07 -0.51
N HIS A 2 12.60 3.20 -0.67
CA HIS A 2 13.21 4.42 -1.20
C HIS A 2 14.28 5.00 -0.24
N PRO A 3 15.45 5.47 -0.73
CA PRO A 3 16.54 5.96 0.12
C PRO A 3 16.11 7.08 1.09
N ARG A 4 15.21 7.97 0.66
CA ARG A 4 14.67 9.06 1.51
C ARG A 4 13.96 8.53 2.76
N THR A 5 13.17 7.46 2.62
CA THR A 5 12.44 6.86 3.76
C THR A 5 13.42 6.22 4.73
N LYS A 6 14.45 5.52 4.21
CA LYS A 6 15.49 4.88 5.02
C LYS A 6 16.20 5.90 5.91
N ALA A 7 16.64 7.02 5.33
CA ALA A 7 17.31 8.08 6.06
C ALA A 7 16.45 8.69 7.19
N VAL A 8 15.14 8.83 6.97
CA VAL A 8 14.20 9.33 7.99
C VAL A 8 14.04 8.32 9.13
N LEU A 9 13.93 7.03 8.83
CA LEU A 9 13.82 5.97 9.84
C LEU A 9 15.07 5.91 10.72
N GLU A 10 16.25 5.94 10.10
CA GLU A 10 17.55 5.94 10.80
C GLU A 10 17.72 7.17 11.69
N LYS A 11 17.39 8.37 11.16
CA LYS A 11 17.48 9.63 11.92
C LYS A 11 16.61 9.61 13.19
N ASN A 12 15.41 9.04 13.10
CA ASN A 12 14.45 9.02 14.20
C ASN A 12 14.59 7.79 15.12
N LYS A 13 15.53 6.87 14.84
CA LYS A 13 15.75 5.62 15.60
C LYS A 13 14.44 4.84 15.83
N LEU A 14 13.59 4.81 14.80
CA LEU A 14 12.32 4.11 14.90
C LEU A 14 12.56 2.60 14.82
N GLU A 15 12.15 1.89 15.86
CA GLU A 15 12.01 0.45 15.82
C GLU A 15 10.64 0.11 15.25
N TYR A 16 10.61 -0.77 14.25
CA TYR A 16 9.37 -1.14 13.59
C TYR A 16 9.38 -2.64 13.30
N PRO A 17 8.25 -3.34 13.55
CA PRO A 17 8.08 -4.73 13.17
C PRO A 17 7.72 -4.84 11.68
N ILE A 18 8.55 -4.26 10.80
CA ILE A 18 8.32 -4.23 9.35
C ILE A 18 9.44 -5.01 8.65
N THR A 19 9.04 -5.96 7.81
CA THR A 19 9.96 -6.65 6.90
C THR A 19 10.05 -5.86 5.60
N PHE A 20 11.24 -5.35 5.29
CA PHE A 20 11.49 -4.77 3.97
C PHE A 20 11.93 -5.82 2.98
N ILE A 21 11.41 -5.70 1.77
CA ILE A 21 11.81 -6.50 0.62
C ILE A 21 12.27 -5.57 -0.50
N ASP A 22 13.07 -6.12 -1.41
CA ASP A 22 13.38 -5.46 -2.67
C ASP A 22 12.14 -5.39 -3.56
N PRO A 23 12.08 -4.46 -4.53
CA PRO A 23 11.01 -4.44 -5.52
C PRO A 23 10.90 -5.80 -6.21
N VAL A 24 9.68 -6.33 -6.27
CA VAL A 24 9.41 -7.66 -6.84
C VAL A 24 8.77 -7.56 -8.22
N GLY A 25 8.77 -8.67 -8.96
CA GLY A 25 8.10 -8.75 -10.25
C GLY A 25 6.57 -8.68 -10.11
N TYR A 26 5.89 -8.47 -11.24
CA TYR A 26 4.43 -8.35 -11.26
C TYR A 26 3.71 -9.59 -10.70
N PHE A 27 4.14 -10.80 -11.06
CA PHE A 27 3.51 -12.03 -10.55
C PHE A 27 3.73 -12.24 -9.06
N ASP A 28 4.89 -11.86 -8.54
CA ASP A 28 5.17 -11.91 -7.10
C ASP A 28 4.29 -10.89 -6.35
N MET A 29 4.12 -9.68 -6.90
CA MET A 29 3.18 -8.69 -6.36
C MET A 29 1.75 -9.24 -6.30
N LEU A 30 1.26 -9.90 -7.36
CA LEU A 30 -0.07 -10.53 -7.35
C LEU A 30 -0.18 -11.62 -6.27
N SER A 31 0.87 -12.41 -6.08
CA SER A 31 0.91 -13.41 -5.01
C SER A 31 0.84 -12.76 -3.62
N LEU A 32 1.59 -11.68 -3.39
CA LEU A 32 1.54 -10.91 -2.14
C LEU A 32 0.15 -10.31 -1.91
N LEU A 33 -0.42 -9.67 -2.92
CA LEU A 33 -1.78 -9.11 -2.87
C LEU A 33 -2.82 -10.17 -2.55
N LYS A 34 -2.73 -11.37 -3.14
CA LYS A 34 -3.68 -12.46 -2.86
C LYS A 34 -3.62 -12.94 -1.41
N ASN A 35 -2.44 -12.91 -0.80
CA ASN A 35 -2.16 -13.51 0.50
C ASN A 35 -2.08 -12.50 1.67
N CYS A 36 -2.26 -11.20 1.43
CA CYS A 36 -2.34 -10.21 2.50
C CYS A 36 -3.76 -10.09 3.08
N LEU A 37 -3.86 -9.39 4.23
CA LEU A 37 -5.14 -9.01 4.84
C LEU A 37 -5.60 -7.63 4.35
N ILE A 38 -4.70 -6.65 4.32
CA ILE A 38 -4.96 -5.25 4.00
C ILE A 38 -3.79 -4.74 3.14
N VAL A 39 -4.09 -3.79 2.25
CA VAL A 39 -3.09 -3.03 1.48
C VAL A 39 -3.04 -1.60 2.01
N VAL A 40 -1.85 -1.07 2.25
CA VAL A 40 -1.63 0.35 2.54
C VAL A 40 -0.77 0.92 1.43
N THR A 41 -1.23 1.94 0.72
CA THR A 41 -0.53 2.43 -0.48
C THR A 41 -0.83 3.88 -0.85
N ASP A 42 0.13 4.53 -1.48
CA ASP A 42 -0.01 5.79 -2.22
C ASP A 42 -0.09 5.56 -3.74
N SER A 43 0.07 4.32 -4.23
CA SER A 43 0.05 3.99 -5.65
C SER A 43 -1.38 3.93 -6.21
N GLY A 44 -1.69 4.78 -7.19
CA GLY A 44 -2.99 4.79 -7.86
C GLY A 44 -3.33 3.44 -8.53
N GLY A 45 -2.37 2.79 -9.19
CA GLY A 45 -2.60 1.47 -9.80
C GLY A 45 -2.90 0.39 -8.77
N LEU A 46 -2.14 0.37 -7.66
CA LEU A 46 -2.26 -0.66 -6.64
C LEU A 46 -3.59 -0.61 -5.90
N GLN A 47 -4.23 0.55 -5.82
CA GLN A 47 -5.59 0.71 -5.27
C GLN A 47 -6.62 -0.16 -6.01
N LYS A 48 -6.56 -0.17 -7.35
CA LYS A 48 -7.42 -1.04 -8.17
C LYS A 48 -7.03 -2.50 -8.08
N GLU A 49 -5.73 -2.80 -8.08
CA GLU A 49 -5.25 -4.17 -7.96
C GLU A 49 -5.66 -4.80 -6.62
N ALA A 50 -5.64 -4.04 -5.52
CA ALA A 50 -6.16 -4.46 -4.23
C ALA A 50 -7.66 -4.81 -4.30
N PHE A 51 -8.47 -3.95 -4.94
CA PHE A 51 -9.89 -4.21 -5.15
C PHE A 51 -10.15 -5.50 -5.94
N PHE A 52 -9.45 -5.72 -7.06
CA PHE A 52 -9.59 -6.95 -7.84
C PHE A 52 -9.16 -8.22 -7.07
N ASN A 53 -8.20 -8.09 -6.15
CA ASN A 53 -7.78 -9.15 -5.25
C ASN A 53 -8.65 -9.26 -3.97
N LYS A 54 -9.76 -8.51 -3.90
CA LYS A 54 -10.71 -8.50 -2.77
C LYS A 54 -10.04 -8.14 -1.44
N LYS A 55 -9.11 -7.18 -1.47
CA LYS A 55 -8.41 -6.68 -0.28
C LYS A 55 -8.89 -5.29 0.09
N ALA A 56 -9.05 -5.04 1.39
CA ALA A 56 -9.28 -3.70 1.90
C ALA A 56 -8.05 -2.83 1.63
N CYS A 57 -8.26 -1.58 1.23
CA CYS A 57 -7.21 -0.66 0.85
C CYS A 57 -7.23 0.62 1.72
N MET A 58 -6.12 0.92 2.37
CA MET A 58 -5.88 2.20 3.05
C MET A 58 -4.99 3.06 2.14
N ILE A 59 -5.53 4.18 1.69
CA ILE A 59 -4.89 5.07 0.74
C ILE A 59 -4.20 6.18 1.52
N ALA A 60 -2.87 6.20 1.50
CA ALA A 60 -2.05 7.26 2.12
C ALA A 60 -1.90 8.45 1.17
N ARG A 61 -3.05 9.01 0.75
CA ARG A 61 -3.19 10.25 -0.03
C ARG A 61 -4.45 11.01 0.44
N GLU A 62 -4.46 12.31 0.19
CA GLU A 62 -5.61 13.21 0.41
C GLU A 62 -6.73 13.00 -0.63
N GLU A 63 -6.37 12.50 -1.81
CA GLU A 63 -7.29 12.28 -2.93
C GLU A 63 -6.97 10.99 -3.70
N THR A 64 -7.95 10.49 -4.44
CA THR A 64 -7.82 9.30 -5.28
C THR A 64 -8.56 9.45 -6.59
N GLU A 65 -8.01 8.84 -7.65
CA GLU A 65 -8.65 8.68 -8.94
C GLU A 65 -9.81 7.66 -8.90
N TRP A 66 -9.89 6.84 -7.86
CA TRP A 66 -10.86 5.75 -7.69
C TRP A 66 -11.88 6.02 -6.59
N VAL A 67 -12.58 7.15 -6.72
CA VAL A 67 -13.59 7.62 -5.75
C VAL A 67 -14.68 6.55 -5.52
N GLU A 68 -15.00 5.75 -6.54
CA GLU A 68 -15.95 4.65 -6.43
C GLU A 68 -15.54 3.61 -5.38
N LEU A 69 -14.23 3.36 -5.19
CA LEU A 69 -13.77 2.39 -4.21
C LEU A 69 -13.99 2.89 -2.78
N VAL A 70 -13.79 4.19 -2.57
CA VAL A 70 -14.04 4.83 -1.26
C VAL A 70 -15.53 4.87 -0.96
N ASN A 71 -16.35 5.32 -1.92
CA ASN A 71 -17.80 5.46 -1.75
C ASN A 71 -18.50 4.13 -1.43
N HIS A 72 -17.98 3.01 -1.93
CA HIS A 72 -18.53 1.67 -1.66
C HIS A 72 -17.83 0.93 -0.52
N GLY A 73 -16.92 1.58 0.22
CA GLY A 73 -16.26 1.01 1.39
C GLY A 73 -15.17 -0.03 1.08
N PHE A 74 -14.69 -0.10 -0.16
CA PHE A 74 -13.56 -0.97 -0.54
C PHE A 74 -12.20 -0.34 -0.22
N ALA A 75 -12.15 0.98 -0.12
CA ALA A 75 -10.97 1.73 0.25
C ALA A 75 -11.31 2.87 1.23
N VAL A 76 -10.31 3.35 1.96
CA VAL A 76 -10.41 4.50 2.86
C VAL A 76 -9.18 5.39 2.68
N LEU A 77 -9.38 6.71 2.56
CA LEU A 77 -8.30 7.69 2.60
C LEU A 77 -7.87 7.89 4.06
N VAL A 78 -6.57 7.78 4.33
CA VAL A 78 -6.00 7.81 5.70
C VAL A 78 -4.90 8.86 5.87
N GLY A 79 -4.68 9.72 4.88
CA GLY A 79 -3.67 10.78 4.94
C GLY A 79 -3.49 11.43 3.59
#